data_AF-A0A2E6STT1-F1
#
_entry.id   AF-A0A2E6STT1-F1
#
_cell.length_a   1.000
_cell.length_b   1.000
_cell.length_c   1.000
_cell.angle_alpha   90.00
_cell.angle_beta   90.00
_cell.angle_gamma   90.00
#
_symmetry.space_group_name_H-M   'P 1'
#
loop_
_entity.id
_entity.type
_entity.pdbx_description
1 polymer ?
#
loop_
_entity_poly.entity_id
_entity_poly.type
_entity_poly.pdbx_seq_one_letter_code
_entity_poly.pdbx_strand_id
1 'polypeptide(L)'
;MVICVISSLGVFAQLPERVLVGYWHNWDEGSSLPFLELNEIDERYNVICLSFAVASGGDPADMQFNIYSGSSYNDTELKLDIADKRAEGKVVLMSVGGATGSFRLTNETKKNGFVADMKSLIQ
;
A
#
# COMPACT_ATOMS: atom_id res chain seq x y z
N MET A 1 -22.54 -25.82 -29.25
CA MET A 1 -22.02 -24.44 -29.34
C MET A 1 -22.12 -23.83 -27.95
N VAL A 2 -21.04 -23.87 -27.17
CA VAL A 2 -21.00 -23.24 -25.84
C VAL A 2 -20.35 -21.88 -26.03
N ILE A 3 -21.15 -20.83 -25.89
CA ILE A 3 -20.67 -19.44 -25.93
C ILE A 3 -20.07 -19.16 -24.55
N CYS A 4 -18.75 -19.13 -24.47
CA CYS A 4 -18.03 -18.57 -23.33
C CYS A 4 -18.01 -17.05 -23.51
N VAL A 5 -18.87 -16.35 -22.78
CA VAL A 5 -18.81 -14.90 -22.69
C VAL A 5 -17.64 -14.57 -21.78
N ILE A 6 -16.49 -14.24 -22.37
CA ILE A 6 -15.41 -13.57 -21.65
C ILE A 6 -15.84 -12.11 -21.51
N SER A 7 -16.71 -11.85 -20.52
CA SER A 7 -16.96 -10.51 -20.04
C SER A 7 -15.64 -9.96 -19.52
N SER A 8 -15.18 -8.88 -20.13
CA SER A 8 -14.00 -8.12 -19.72
C SER A 8 -14.09 -7.80 -18.23
N LEU A 9 -13.37 -8.55 -17.40
CA LEU A 9 -13.19 -8.21 -16.01
C LEU A 9 -12.23 -7.03 -15.96
N GLY A 10 -12.79 -5.83 -16.07
CA GLY A 10 -12.24 -4.72 -15.31
C GLY A 10 -12.42 -5.10 -13.85
N VAL A 11 -11.41 -5.76 -13.26
CA VAL A 11 -11.37 -6.04 -11.83
C VAL A 11 -11.23 -4.69 -11.14
N PHE A 12 -12.35 -4.01 -10.91
CA PHE A 12 -12.42 -3.07 -9.81
C PHE A 12 -12.18 -3.90 -8.56
N ALA A 13 -11.23 -3.48 -7.71
CA ALA A 13 -11.01 -4.10 -6.42
C ALA A 13 -12.29 -3.99 -5.60
N GLN A 14 -13.15 -5.01 -5.69
CA GLN A 14 -14.36 -5.10 -4.90
C GLN A 14 -13.93 -5.47 -3.48
N LEU A 15 -14.29 -4.64 -2.51
CA LEU A 15 -14.05 -4.96 -1.12
C LEU A 15 -14.80 -6.26 -0.74
N PRO A 16 -14.24 -7.05 0.19
CA PRO A 16 -14.97 -8.19 0.77
C PRO A 16 -16.30 -7.74 1.38
N GLU A 17 -17.30 -8.64 1.46
CA GLU A 17 -18.63 -8.34 2.02
C GLU A 17 -18.56 -7.82 3.46
N ARG A 18 -17.64 -8.37 4.26
CA ARG A 18 -17.34 -7.94 5.62
C ARG A 18 -15.90 -7.53 5.68
N VAL A 19 -15.63 -6.34 6.22
CA VAL A 19 -14.30 -5.72 6.16
C VAL A 19 -13.73 -5.57 7.56
N LEU A 20 -12.48 -6.02 7.72
CA LEU A 20 -11.60 -5.63 8.82
C LEU A 20 -10.35 -4.98 8.22
N VAL A 21 -10.24 -3.67 8.41
CA VAL A 21 -9.12 -2.87 7.91
C VAL A 21 -8.01 -2.82 8.96
N GLY A 22 -6.78 -3.12 8.55
CA GLY A 22 -5.58 -2.94 9.35
C GLY A 22 -4.61 -1.98 8.68
N TYR A 23 -4.00 -1.08 9.46
CA TYR A 23 -2.84 -0.30 9.02
C TYR A 23 -1.58 -1.12 9.33
N TRP A 24 -0.83 -1.49 8.29
CA TRP A 24 0.45 -2.17 8.43
C TRP A 24 1.55 -1.12 8.65
N HIS A 25 2.24 -1.22 9.78
CA HIS A 25 3.26 -0.27 10.19
C HIS A 25 4.59 -0.59 9.52
N ASN A 26 5.05 0.32 8.66
CA ASN A 26 6.38 0.23 8.05
C ASN A 26 7.45 0.92 8.93
N TRP A 27 7.42 0.63 10.23
CA TRP A 27 8.36 1.10 11.24
C TRP A 27 8.29 0.19 12.47
N ASP A 28 9.23 0.38 13.40
CA ASP A 28 9.29 -0.34 14.66
C ASP A 28 9.09 0.64 15.84
N GLU A 29 8.23 0.29 16.80
CA GLU A 29 8.03 1.05 18.05
C GLU A 29 8.45 0.23 19.29
N GLY A 30 9.34 -0.74 19.11
CA GLY A 30 9.88 -1.59 20.17
C GLY A 30 8.94 -2.71 20.61
N SER A 31 9.16 -3.23 21.80
CA SER A 31 8.57 -4.49 22.27
C SER A 31 7.04 -4.52 22.35
N SER A 32 6.37 -3.37 22.43
CA SER A 32 4.91 -3.30 22.44
C SER A 32 4.29 -3.36 21.05
N LEU A 33 5.02 -2.92 20.02
CA LEU A 33 4.58 -2.83 18.63
C LEU A 33 5.80 -3.06 17.71
N PRO A 34 6.31 -4.29 17.65
CA PRO A 34 7.44 -4.62 16.79
C PRO A 34 7.05 -4.51 15.32
N PHE A 35 8.05 -4.27 14.47
CA PHE A 35 7.89 -4.46 13.04
C PHE A 35 7.53 -5.93 12.74
N LEU A 36 6.55 -6.13 11.86
CA LEU A 36 6.14 -7.45 11.36
C LEU A 36 6.21 -7.43 9.84
N GLU A 37 6.75 -8.48 9.23
CA GLU A 37 6.67 -8.65 7.78
C GLU A 37 5.20 -8.81 7.34
N LEU A 38 4.90 -8.51 6.08
CA LEU A 38 3.51 -8.49 5.63
C LEU A 38 2.87 -9.89 5.67
N ASN A 39 3.67 -10.95 5.50
CA ASN A 39 3.22 -12.33 5.64
C ASN A 39 2.89 -12.75 7.10
N GLU A 40 3.41 -12.05 8.11
CA GLU A 40 3.24 -12.38 9.55
C GLU A 40 1.98 -11.77 10.17
N ILE A 41 1.27 -10.89 9.44
CA ILE A 41 0.09 -10.21 9.96
C ILE A 41 -1.07 -11.19 10.20
N ASP A 42 -1.91 -10.89 11.19
CA ASP A 42 -3.10 -11.68 11.51
C ASP A 42 -4.03 -11.83 10.29
N GLU A 43 -4.38 -13.08 9.97
CA GLU A 43 -5.16 -13.43 8.78
C GLU A 43 -6.57 -12.82 8.75
N ARG A 44 -7.09 -12.33 9.89
CA ARG A 44 -8.43 -11.70 9.94
C ARG A 44 -8.47 -10.36 9.22
N TYR A 45 -7.34 -9.67 9.06
CA TYR A 45 -7.30 -8.44 8.27
C TYR A 45 -7.44 -8.77 6.78
N ASN A 46 -8.51 -8.27 6.17
CA ASN A 46 -8.81 -8.52 4.76
C ASN A 46 -8.73 -7.27 3.88
N VAL A 47 -8.50 -6.11 4.50
CA VAL A 47 -8.04 -4.89 3.85
C VAL A 47 -6.80 -4.41 4.62
N ILE A 48 -5.68 -4.29 3.93
CA ILE A 48 -4.38 -3.94 4.51
C ILE A 48 -3.94 -2.60 3.92
N CYS A 49 -3.73 -1.61 4.78
CA CYS A 49 -3.25 -0.29 4.41
C CYS A 49 -1.76 -0.17 4.73
N LEU A 50 -0.91 -0.14 3.70
CA LEU A 50 0.53 0.08 3.84
C LEU A 50 0.77 1.52 4.32
N SER A 51 1.42 1.67 5.47
CA SER A 51 1.57 2.96 6.17
C SER A 51 3.02 3.39 6.18
N PHE A 52 3.44 4.51 5.59
CA PHE A 52 2.71 5.40 4.69
C PHE A 52 3.58 5.78 3.50
N ALA A 53 2.95 6.07 2.36
CA ALA A 53 3.57 6.90 1.34
C ALA A 53 3.59 8.35 1.86
N VAL A 54 4.77 8.97 1.84
CA VAL A 54 5.03 10.31 2.39
C VAL A 54 5.71 11.18 1.35
N ALA A 55 5.57 12.49 1.47
CA ALA A 55 6.35 13.41 0.66
C ALA A 55 7.84 13.32 1.01
N SER A 56 8.70 13.44 0.02
CA SER A 56 10.13 13.60 0.23
C SER A 56 10.41 14.92 0.98
N GLY A 57 11.46 14.96 1.80
CA GLY A 57 11.76 16.14 2.63
C GLY A 57 12.07 17.42 1.84
N GLY A 58 12.26 17.35 0.52
CA GLY A 58 12.54 18.49 -0.35
C GLY A 58 11.29 19.13 -0.95
N ASP A 59 10.36 18.32 -1.45
CA ASP A 59 9.16 18.78 -2.15
C ASP A 59 7.91 18.09 -1.57
N PRO A 60 6.95 18.85 -1.02
CA PRO A 60 5.74 18.30 -0.41
C PRO A 60 4.77 17.66 -1.43
N ALA A 61 5.15 17.49 -2.69
CA ALA A 61 4.37 16.75 -3.69
C ALA A 61 5.10 15.54 -4.29
N ASP A 62 6.38 15.35 -3.96
CA ASP A 62 7.18 14.23 -4.47
C ASP A 62 6.99 13.04 -3.53
N MET A 63 6.21 12.05 -3.95
CA MET A 63 5.78 10.96 -3.08
C MET A 63 6.75 9.77 -3.12
N GLN A 64 7.06 9.22 -1.96
CA GLN A 64 7.90 8.03 -1.81
C GLN A 64 7.33 7.06 -0.78
N PHE A 65 7.65 5.78 -0.95
CA PHE A 65 7.43 4.74 0.03
C PHE A 65 8.70 3.91 0.14
N ASN A 66 9.35 3.94 1.30
CA ASN A 66 10.61 3.25 1.55
C ASN A 66 10.41 2.26 2.68
N ILE A 67 10.75 0.99 2.49
CA ILE A 67 10.68 -0.02 3.55
C ILE A 67 11.53 0.37 4.77
N TYR A 68 11.03 0.01 5.95
CA TYR A 68 11.72 0.18 7.22
C TYR A 68 13.13 -0.42 7.18
N SER A 69 14.14 0.46 7.26
CA SER A 69 15.54 0.08 7.12
C SER A 69 16.15 -0.63 8.33
N GLY A 70 15.40 -0.76 9.44
CA GLY A 70 15.87 -1.48 10.63
C GLY A 70 15.67 -3.00 10.57
N SER A 71 15.14 -3.51 9.45
CA SER A 71 14.96 -4.96 9.19
C SER A 71 15.69 -5.38 7.91
N SER A 72 15.83 -6.68 7.66
CA SER A 72 16.30 -7.21 6.38
C SER A 72 15.23 -7.22 5.28
N TYR A 73 13.97 -7.00 5.66
CA TYR A 73 12.83 -6.97 4.77
C TYR A 73 13.02 -5.87 3.71
N ASN A 74 12.74 -6.17 2.44
CA ASN A 74 13.00 -5.27 1.33
C ASN A 74 11.86 -5.19 0.30
N ASP A 75 11.98 -4.28 -0.67
CA ASP A 75 10.94 -4.03 -1.68
C ASP A 75 10.57 -5.27 -2.51
N THR A 76 11.51 -6.20 -2.71
CA THR A 76 11.24 -7.44 -3.47
C THR A 76 10.35 -8.36 -2.65
N GLU A 77 10.67 -8.56 -1.37
CA GLU A 77 9.88 -9.36 -0.43
C GLU A 77 8.49 -8.73 -0.22
N LEU A 78 8.42 -7.40 -0.05
CA LEU A 78 7.15 -6.70 0.01
C LEU A 78 6.26 -6.98 -1.21
N LYS A 79 6.80 -6.90 -2.42
CA LYS A 79 6.02 -7.13 -3.64
C LYS A 79 5.52 -8.58 -3.73
N LEU A 80 6.33 -9.54 -3.28
CA LEU A 80 5.92 -10.95 -3.21
C LEU A 80 4.80 -11.15 -2.19
N ASP A 81 4.97 -10.65 -0.97
CA ASP A 81 3.94 -10.76 0.07
C ASP A 81 2.63 -10.06 -0.34
N ILE A 82 2.70 -8.90 -1.01
CA ILE A 82 1.52 -8.22 -1.55
C ILE A 82 0.81 -9.10 -2.59
N ALA A 83 1.55 -9.77 -3.47
CA ALA A 83 0.99 -10.66 -4.47
C ALA A 83 0.31 -11.87 -3.82
N ASP A 84 0.94 -12.45 -2.78
CA ASP A 84 0.39 -13.57 -2.03
C ASP A 84 -0.88 -13.18 -1.26
N LYS A 85 -0.88 -12.05 -0.54
CA LYS A 85 -2.08 -11.53 0.13
C LYS A 85 -3.21 -11.22 -0.86
N ARG A 86 -2.89 -10.72 -2.06
CA ARG A 86 -3.89 -10.53 -3.13
C ARG A 86 -4.42 -11.86 -3.65
N ALA A 87 -3.58 -12.89 -3.77
CA ALA A 87 -4.00 -14.24 -4.17
C ALA A 87 -4.89 -14.92 -3.11
N GLU A 88 -4.70 -14.58 -1.83
CA GLU A 88 -5.61 -14.95 -0.72
C GLU A 88 -6.95 -14.18 -0.75
N GLY A 89 -7.15 -13.25 -1.68
CA GLY A 89 -8.35 -12.44 -1.80
C GLY A 89 -8.38 -11.20 -0.88
N LYS A 90 -7.25 -10.84 -0.26
CA LYS A 90 -7.13 -9.62 0.54
C LYS A 90 -6.89 -8.41 -0.36
N VAL A 91 -7.37 -7.25 0.09
CA VAL A 91 -7.13 -5.98 -0.60
C VAL A 91 -5.95 -5.28 0.05
N VAL A 92 -4.93 -4.94 -0.74
CA VAL A 92 -3.77 -4.16 -0.28
C VAL A 92 -3.83 -2.76 -0.87
N LEU A 93 -3.83 -1.74 -0.01
CA LEU A 93 -3.93 -0.33 -0.34
C LEU A 93 -2.68 0.42 0.13
N MET A 94 -2.27 1.42 -0.66
CA MET A 94 -1.25 2.37 -0.24
C MET A 94 -1.91 3.52 0.52
N SER A 95 -1.53 3.73 1.79
CA SER A 95 -2.01 4.88 2.57
C SER A 95 -1.05 6.05 2.42
N VAL A 96 -1.58 7.24 2.13
CA VAL A 96 -0.80 8.50 2.08
C VAL A 96 -1.03 9.27 3.39
N GLY A 97 0.04 9.68 4.06
CA GLY A 97 -0.05 10.54 5.25
C GLY A 97 0.80 10.08 6.42
N GLY A 98 0.22 10.06 7.62
CA GLY A 98 0.93 9.87 8.89
C GLY A 98 1.23 11.20 9.60
N ALA A 99 1.57 11.13 10.89
CA ALA A 99 1.78 12.32 11.72
C ALA A 99 2.87 13.27 11.18
N THR A 100 3.86 12.72 10.49
CA THR A 100 4.96 13.46 9.85
C THR A 100 4.81 13.59 8.33
N GLY A 101 3.79 12.97 7.73
CA GLY A 101 3.62 12.85 6.27
C GLY A 101 2.78 13.95 5.63
N SER A 102 3.03 15.22 5.98
CA SER A 102 2.32 16.34 5.35
C SER A 102 2.74 16.48 3.88
N PHE A 103 1.77 16.55 2.98
CA PHE A 103 1.97 16.84 1.55
C PHE A 103 1.05 18.01 1.12
N ARG A 104 1.42 18.72 0.05
CA ARG A 104 0.71 19.93 -0.41
C ARG A 104 0.67 19.99 -1.93
N LEU A 105 -0.53 20.01 -2.49
CA LEU A 105 -0.77 20.15 -3.93
C LEU A 105 -1.22 21.59 -4.23
N THR A 106 -0.26 22.50 -4.36
CA THR A 106 -0.55 23.94 -4.49
C THR A 106 -0.85 24.41 -5.91
N ASN A 107 -0.56 23.57 -6.92
CA ASN A 107 -0.82 23.86 -8.32
C ASN A 107 -0.91 22.56 -9.15
N GLU A 108 -1.23 22.70 -10.43
CA GLU A 108 -1.39 21.58 -11.36
C GLU A 108 -0.09 20.77 -11.58
N THR A 109 1.07 21.43 -11.61
CA THR A 109 2.37 20.73 -11.73
C THR A 109 2.58 19.77 -10.55
N LYS A 110 2.34 20.23 -9.32
CA LYS A 110 2.44 19.40 -8.10
C LYS A 110 1.43 18.27 -8.08
N LYS A 111 0.19 18.53 -8.50
CA LYS A 111 -0.84 17.50 -8.68
C LYS A 111 -0.38 16.42 -9.66
N ASN A 112 0.19 16.81 -10.79
CA ASN A 112 0.62 15.86 -11.82
C ASN A 112 1.83 15.03 -11.36
N GLY A 113 2.78 15.64 -10.63
CA GLY A 113 3.89 14.93 -9.98
C GLY A 113 3.38 13.88 -8.99
N PHE A 114 2.53 14.29 -8.05
CA PHE A 114 1.87 13.37 -7.11
C PHE A 114 1.18 12.19 -7.82
N VAL A 115 0.42 12.45 -8.89
CA VAL A 115 -0.24 11.39 -9.65
C VAL A 115 0.76 10.45 -10.32
N ALA A 116 1.87 10.98 -10.86
CA ALA A 116 2.91 10.17 -11.49
C ALA A 116 3.61 9.27 -10.45
N ASP A 117 3.98 9.83 -9.31
CA ASP A 117 4.67 9.09 -8.24
C ASP A 117 3.77 8.01 -7.65
N MET A 118 2.53 8.35 -7.29
CA MET A 118 1.59 7.37 -6.75
C MET A 118 1.29 6.26 -7.76
N LYS A 119 1.21 6.55 -9.06
CA LYS A 119 1.08 5.51 -10.10
C LYS A 119 2.30 4.60 -10.14
N SER A 120 3.51 5.18 -10.05
CA SER A 120 4.75 4.40 -10.00
C SER A 120 4.80 3.46 -8.79
N LEU A 121 4.34 3.92 -7.63
CA LEU A 121 4.34 3.14 -6.39
C LEU A 121 3.33 1.98 -6.37
N ILE A 122 2.19 2.10 -7.07
CA ILE A 122 1.10 1.10 -7.02
C ILE A 122 1.06 0.12 -8.19
N GLN A 123 1.91 0.33 -9.20
CA GLN A 123 2.00 -0.51 -10.40
C GLN A 123 2.68 -1.86 -10.16
#